data_AF-A0A6N8CUA8-F1
#
_entry.id   AF-A0A6N8CUA8-F1
#
_cell.length_a   1.000
_cell.length_b   1.000
_cell.length_c   1.000
_cell.angle_alpha   90.00
_cell.angle_beta   90.00
_cell.angle_gamma   90.00
#
_symmetry.space_group_name_H-M   'P 1'
#
loop_
_entity.id
_entity.type
_entity.pdbx_description
1 polymer ?
#
loop_
_entity_poly.entity_id
_entity_poly.type
_entity_poly.pdbx_seq_one_letter_code
_entity_poly.pdbx_strand_id
1 'polypeptide(L)'
;MSELGQALKEARKEKGMSLDDVLEITKIQKRYLTAIEEGQFDQLPGEFYTRAFIKNYAEAVGLDSGTIFEEYANEIPKTKQAPVEPQLPPRSNRTKKSAPRVRQGKSGLRTILPTAIIVIFIVVVLIIVWMFLQQAANPSSLKKDENNSTISYEQKDTPKPKKQSSTKKTTEKEAKDNTKTEDQQSIKLDNTQGGISNYTLSNTSEFVVNIKVKDGQQSWVTAEDLSSSKRLAYGMATSEKPIHFDATDSKKVHFNIGSSTVAEMKINGKLFKFPNKNSVQKFNITFDKQEQ
;
A
#
# COMPACT_ATOMS: atom_id res chain seq x y z
N MET A 1 -7.75 -29.60 16.72
CA MET A 1 -7.61 -28.27 17.34
C MET A 1 -6.88 -28.49 18.64
N SER A 2 -5.78 -27.77 18.87
CA SER A 2 -5.05 -27.82 20.13
C SER A 2 -5.68 -26.85 21.13
N GLU A 3 -5.43 -27.03 22.43
CA GLU A 3 -6.02 -26.17 23.47
C GLU A 3 -5.55 -24.72 23.33
N LEU A 4 -4.27 -24.51 22.96
CA LEU A 4 -3.72 -23.20 22.63
C LEU A 4 -4.46 -22.53 21.46
N GLY A 5 -4.68 -23.29 20.38
CA GLY A 5 -5.37 -22.79 19.20
C GLY A 5 -6.80 -22.37 19.51
N GLN A 6 -7.48 -23.10 20.38
CA GLN A 6 -8.81 -22.77 20.85
C GLN A 6 -8.82 -21.51 21.73
N ALA A 7 -7.90 -21.39 22.69
CA ALA A 7 -7.79 -20.22 23.56
C ALA A 7 -7.53 -18.92 22.76
N LEU A 8 -6.61 -18.96 21.79
CA LEU A 8 -6.34 -17.82 20.90
C LEU A 8 -7.55 -17.45 20.03
N LYS A 9 -8.29 -18.45 19.55
CA LYS A 9 -9.50 -18.26 18.74
C LYS A 9 -10.64 -17.66 19.55
N GLU A 10 -10.84 -18.12 20.78
CA GLU A 10 -11.85 -17.60 21.69
C GLU A 10 -11.55 -16.13 22.04
N ALA A 11 -10.34 -15.82 22.48
CA ALA A 11 -9.93 -14.45 22.78
C ALA A 11 -10.07 -13.50 21.57
N ARG A 12 -9.76 -13.99 20.36
CA ARG A 12 -9.99 -13.24 19.12
C ARG A 12 -11.49 -12.93 18.93
N LYS A 13 -12.34 -13.94 19.08
CA LYS A 13 -13.80 -13.82 18.90
C LYS A 13 -14.43 -12.92 19.97
N GLU A 14 -14.00 -13.02 21.22
CA GLU A 14 -14.47 -12.16 22.32
C GLU A 14 -14.19 -10.68 22.05
N LYS A 15 -13.05 -10.38 21.41
CA LYS A 15 -12.73 -9.03 20.95
C LYS A 15 -13.40 -8.62 19.63
N GLY A 16 -14.24 -9.48 19.06
CA GLY A 16 -14.91 -9.21 17.79
C GLY A 16 -13.96 -9.10 16.58
N MET A 17 -12.73 -9.61 16.69
CA MET A 17 -11.73 -9.52 15.63
C MET A 17 -11.91 -10.64 14.61
N SER A 18 -11.80 -10.29 13.34
CA SER A 18 -11.63 -11.23 12.24
C SER A 18 -10.16 -11.67 12.10
N LEU A 19 -9.91 -12.71 11.30
CA LEU A 19 -8.54 -13.09 10.93
C LEU A 19 -7.86 -12.02 10.05
N ASP A 20 -8.64 -11.17 9.34
CA ASP A 20 -8.10 -10.00 8.64
C ASP A 20 -7.52 -8.99 9.62
N ASP A 21 -8.25 -8.69 10.70
CA ASP A 21 -7.82 -7.70 11.69
C ASP A 21 -6.52 -8.14 12.38
N VAL A 22 -6.44 -9.43 12.77
CA VAL A 22 -5.22 -9.99 13.36
C VAL A 22 -4.06 -10.00 12.36
N LEU A 23 -4.32 -10.27 11.06
CA LEU A 23 -3.31 -10.13 10.02
C LEU A 23 -2.81 -8.70 9.91
N GLU A 24 -3.71 -7.72 9.94
CA GLU A 24 -3.32 -6.31 9.82
C GLU A 24 -2.46 -5.85 11.00
N ILE A 25 -2.75 -6.33 12.21
CA ILE A 25 -1.99 -6.00 13.43
C ILE A 25 -0.63 -6.71 13.44
N THR A 26 -0.63 -8.03 13.24
CA THR A 26 0.57 -8.87 13.44
C THR A 26 1.45 -9.02 12.21
N LYS A 27 0.91 -8.69 11.03
CA LYS A 27 1.48 -8.98 9.69
C LYS A 27 1.68 -10.47 9.40
N ILE A 28 1.09 -11.35 10.19
CA ILE A 28 1.10 -12.79 9.96
C ILE A 28 0.01 -13.12 8.94
N GLN A 29 0.36 -13.87 7.89
CA GLN A 29 -0.62 -14.26 6.86
C GLN A 29 -1.73 -15.12 7.45
N LYS A 30 -2.97 -14.96 6.97
CA LYS A 30 -4.15 -15.69 7.47
C LYS A 30 -3.99 -17.19 7.48
N ARG A 31 -3.30 -17.75 6.47
CA ARG A 31 -3.04 -19.19 6.41
C ARG A 31 -2.33 -19.70 7.65
N TYR A 32 -1.39 -18.92 8.19
CA TYR A 32 -0.64 -19.27 9.39
C TYR A 32 -1.46 -19.01 10.66
N LEU A 33 -2.25 -17.93 10.71
CA LEU A 33 -3.16 -17.69 11.83
C LEU A 33 -4.22 -18.81 11.95
N THR A 34 -4.75 -19.28 10.81
CA THR A 34 -5.69 -20.41 10.75
C THR A 34 -5.00 -21.69 11.20
N ALA A 35 -3.79 -21.97 10.71
CA ALA A 35 -3.01 -23.13 11.15
C ALA A 35 -2.72 -23.10 12.65
N ILE A 36 -2.44 -21.93 13.25
CA ILE A 36 -2.26 -21.77 14.70
C ILE A 36 -3.57 -22.06 15.45
N GLU A 37 -4.72 -21.51 15.02
CA GLU A 37 -6.02 -21.83 15.63
C GLU A 37 -6.37 -23.32 15.52
N GLU A 38 -5.91 -24.00 14.48
CA GLU A 38 -6.17 -25.43 14.25
C GLU A 38 -5.16 -26.36 14.93
N GLY A 39 -4.06 -25.82 15.46
CA GLY A 39 -2.95 -26.58 16.04
C GLY A 39 -2.04 -27.25 15.01
N GLN A 40 -2.09 -26.82 13.74
CA GLN A 40 -1.33 -27.38 12.62
C GLN A 40 0.05 -26.71 12.51
N PHE A 41 0.89 -26.89 13.53
CA PHE A 41 2.19 -26.21 13.59
C PHE A 41 3.17 -26.61 12.49
N ASP A 42 3.00 -27.80 11.90
CA ASP A 42 3.83 -28.30 10.81
C ASP A 42 3.68 -27.47 9.51
N GLN A 43 2.60 -26.70 9.37
CA GLN A 43 2.38 -25.82 8.21
C GLN A 43 3.08 -24.47 8.35
N LEU A 44 3.65 -24.17 9.51
CA LEU A 44 4.38 -22.93 9.74
C LEU A 44 5.82 -23.03 9.19
N PRO A 45 6.46 -21.90 8.83
CA PRO A 45 7.77 -21.89 8.17
C PRO A 45 8.96 -22.25 9.09
N GLY A 46 8.73 -23.07 10.12
CA GLY A 46 9.72 -23.54 11.08
C GLY A 46 9.34 -23.24 12.54
N GLU A 47 9.95 -23.99 13.46
CA GLU A 47 9.68 -23.90 14.91
C GLU A 47 10.00 -22.52 15.49
N PHE A 48 11.06 -21.87 15.00
CA PHE A 48 11.45 -20.52 15.43
C PHE A 48 10.35 -19.49 15.15
N TYR A 49 9.81 -19.50 13.92
CA TYR A 49 8.74 -18.60 13.53
C TYR A 49 7.41 -18.94 14.19
N THR A 50 7.17 -20.22 14.48
CA THR A 50 5.98 -20.68 15.19
C THR A 50 5.83 -20.01 16.54
N ARG A 51 6.88 -19.99 17.35
CA ARG A 51 6.85 -19.29 18.66
C ARG A 51 6.65 -17.79 18.49
N ALA A 52 7.34 -17.15 17.54
CA ALA A 52 7.17 -15.73 17.28
C ALA A 52 5.73 -15.38 16.86
N PHE A 53 5.10 -16.23 16.05
CA PHE A 53 3.73 -16.02 15.58
C PHE A 53 2.71 -16.23 16.69
N ILE A 54 2.87 -17.27 17.51
CA ILE A 54 2.02 -17.51 18.70
C ILE A 54 2.11 -16.33 19.67
N LYS A 55 3.32 -15.84 19.93
CA LYS A 55 3.55 -14.66 20.78
C LYS A 55 2.80 -13.43 20.26
N ASN A 56 3.03 -13.08 19.00
CA ASN A 56 2.44 -11.90 18.39
C ASN A 56 0.90 -12.01 18.30
N TYR A 57 0.38 -13.22 18.07
CA TYR A 57 -1.06 -13.45 18.07
C TYR A 57 -1.63 -13.25 19.47
N ALA A 58 -1.07 -13.89 20.50
CA ALA A 58 -1.49 -13.71 21.89
C ALA A 58 -1.55 -12.22 22.28
N GLU A 59 -0.49 -11.46 21.97
CA GLU A 59 -0.42 -10.02 22.24
C GLU A 59 -1.49 -9.23 21.46
N ALA A 60 -1.75 -9.57 20.20
CA ALA A 60 -2.78 -8.91 19.39
C ALA A 60 -4.19 -9.15 19.95
N VAL A 61 -4.48 -10.35 20.45
CA VAL A 61 -5.75 -10.64 21.15
C VAL A 61 -5.73 -10.22 22.61
N GLY A 62 -4.64 -9.59 23.08
CA GLY A 62 -4.47 -9.07 24.44
C GLY A 62 -4.44 -10.13 25.53
N LEU A 63 -3.98 -11.32 25.19
CA LEU A 63 -3.54 -12.32 26.15
C LEU A 63 -2.09 -12.05 26.52
N ASP A 64 -1.71 -12.39 27.76
CA ASP A 64 -0.32 -12.31 28.18
C ASP A 64 0.48 -13.44 27.54
N SER A 65 1.48 -13.08 26.73
CA SER A 65 2.25 -14.08 25.99
C SER A 65 3.08 -14.96 26.93
N GLY A 66 3.57 -14.45 28.06
CA GLY A 66 4.29 -15.23 29.07
C GLY A 66 3.45 -16.39 29.61
N THR A 67 2.25 -16.07 30.09
CA THR A 67 1.27 -17.04 30.60
C THR A 67 0.92 -18.09 29.53
N ILE A 68 0.72 -17.67 28.28
CA ILE A 68 0.46 -18.58 27.16
C ILE A 68 1.62 -19.57 26.94
N PHE A 69 2.88 -19.12 27.04
CA PHE A 69 4.02 -20.03 26.88
C PHE A 69 4.21 -20.99 28.07
N GLU A 70 3.75 -20.61 29.26
CA GLU A 70 3.81 -21.46 30.46
C GLU A 70 2.70 -22.52 30.43
N GLU A 71 1.45 -22.10 30.19
CA GLU A 71 0.27 -22.98 30.20
C GLU A 71 0.29 -23.99 29.06
N TYR A 72 0.70 -23.57 27.86
CA TYR A 72 0.71 -24.40 26.65
C TYR A 72 2.12 -24.88 26.26
N ALA A 73 3.05 -24.95 27.22
CA ALA A 73 4.46 -25.32 27.00
C ALA A 73 4.65 -26.69 26.31
N ASN A 74 3.66 -27.59 26.45
CA ASN A 74 3.68 -28.93 25.85
C ASN A 74 3.22 -28.96 24.39
N GLU A 75 2.43 -27.97 23.94
CA GLU A 75 1.94 -27.87 22.56
C GLU A 75 2.86 -27.03 21.67
N ILE A 76 3.58 -26.08 22.27
CA ILE A 76 4.42 -25.14 21.54
C ILE A 76 5.77 -25.80 21.16
N PRO A 77 6.17 -25.78 19.87
CA PRO A 77 7.46 -26.32 19.46
C PRO A 77 8.63 -25.69 20.21
N LYS A 78 9.47 -26.54 20.83
CA LYS A 78 10.68 -26.10 21.52
C LYS A 78 11.77 -25.88 20.48
N THR A 79 12.17 -24.62 20.29
CA THR A 79 13.34 -24.31 19.46
C THR A 79 14.57 -25.01 20.04
N LYS A 80 15.07 -26.03 19.36
CA LYS A 80 16.42 -26.53 19.60
C LYS A 80 17.36 -25.40 19.23
N GLN A 81 17.92 -24.73 20.22
CA GLN A 81 19.06 -23.84 20.00
C GLN A 81 20.22 -24.74 19.57
N ALA A 82 20.39 -24.96 18.27
CA ALA A 82 21.71 -25.29 17.76
C ALA A 82 22.58 -24.06 18.10
N PRO A 83 23.72 -24.23 18.79
CA PRO A 83 24.66 -23.13 18.98
C PRO A 83 25.02 -22.60 17.59
N VAL A 84 24.45 -21.45 17.21
CA VAL A 84 24.89 -20.72 16.03
C VAL A 84 26.19 -20.06 16.45
N GLU A 85 27.26 -20.86 16.45
CA GLU A 85 28.62 -20.36 16.43
C GLU A 85 28.74 -19.54 15.14
N PRO A 86 28.96 -18.21 15.19
CA PRO A 86 29.16 -17.44 13.99
C PRO A 86 30.49 -17.87 13.38
N GLN A 87 30.46 -18.83 12.44
CA GLN A 87 31.59 -19.14 11.58
C GLN A 87 31.74 -18.00 10.56
N LEU A 88 32.20 -16.84 11.05
CA LEU A 88 32.83 -15.85 10.22
C LEU A 88 34.26 -16.33 9.98
N PRO A 89 34.74 -16.42 8.72
CA PRO A 89 36.13 -16.76 8.46
C PRO A 89 37.04 -15.73 9.16
N PRO A 90 38.18 -16.15 9.74
CA PRO A 90 39.04 -15.27 10.52
C PRO A 90 39.60 -14.18 9.62
N ARG A 91 39.12 -12.96 9.83
CA ARG A 91 39.65 -11.77 9.17
C ARG A 91 41.07 -11.52 9.70
N SER A 92 42.04 -11.98 8.93
CA SER A 92 43.45 -11.56 8.89
C SER A 92 44.05 -11.00 10.19
N ASN A 93 44.92 -11.81 10.80
CA ASN A 93 45.89 -11.44 11.83
C ASN A 93 46.43 -10.01 11.68
N ARG A 94 46.01 -9.12 12.59
CA ARG A 94 46.80 -7.94 12.93
C ARG A 94 47.23 -8.08 14.39
N THR A 95 48.43 -8.63 14.54
CA THR A 95 49.15 -8.75 15.80
C THR A 95 49.16 -7.42 16.56
N LYS A 96 48.59 -7.41 17.77
CA LYS A 96 49.08 -6.52 18.83
C LYS A 96 49.17 -7.30 20.14
N LYS A 97 50.38 -7.26 20.67
CA LYS A 97 50.86 -7.92 21.89
C LYS A 97 50.02 -7.54 23.12
N SER A 98 49.75 -8.57 23.91
CA SER A 98 49.74 -8.70 25.38
C SER A 98 49.62 -7.46 26.30
N ALA A 99 48.54 -7.49 27.11
CA ALA A 99 48.42 -7.17 28.56
C ALA A 99 48.50 -5.71 29.06
N PRO A 100 47.98 -5.36 30.29
CA PRO A 100 47.19 -6.12 31.28
C PRO A 100 45.86 -5.43 31.74
N ARG A 101 45.11 -6.13 32.61
CA ARG A 101 43.89 -5.68 33.32
C ARG A 101 44.12 -4.44 34.20
N VAL A 102 43.18 -3.48 34.21
CA VAL A 102 42.97 -2.51 35.31
C VAL A 102 41.47 -2.25 35.54
N ARG A 103 41.09 -2.19 36.81
CA ARG A 103 39.75 -1.95 37.37
C ARG A 103 39.26 -0.49 37.18
N GLN A 104 37.93 -0.33 37.23
CA GLN A 104 37.12 0.81 37.73
C GLN A 104 37.55 2.26 37.46
N GLY A 105 36.60 3.10 37.00
CA GLY A 105 36.61 4.54 37.32
C GLY A 105 35.87 5.45 36.34
N LYS A 106 34.93 6.23 36.88
CA LYS A 106 34.10 7.25 36.22
C LYS A 106 34.89 8.44 35.61
N SER A 107 34.18 9.12 34.71
CA SER A 107 34.28 10.51 34.20
C SER A 107 34.66 10.53 32.72
N GLY A 108 33.97 11.21 31.82
CA GLY A 108 33.09 12.37 31.96
C GLY A 108 33.50 13.34 30.85
N LEU A 109 33.31 12.97 29.57
CA LEU A 109 33.67 13.84 28.43
C LEU A 109 33.01 13.45 27.08
N ARG A 110 31.89 12.73 27.09
CA ARG A 110 31.19 12.31 25.85
C ARG A 110 29.71 12.70 25.76
N THR A 111 29.22 13.55 26.66
CA THR A 111 27.82 13.99 26.72
C THR A 111 27.56 15.37 26.12
N ILE A 112 28.58 16.09 25.63
CA ILE A 112 28.46 17.48 25.13
C ILE A 112 28.33 17.60 23.60
N LEU A 113 28.53 16.52 22.84
CA LEU A 113 28.35 16.54 21.38
C LEU A 113 26.88 16.61 20.92
N PRO A 114 25.91 15.87 21.49
CA PRO A 114 24.53 15.93 21.00
C PRO A 114 23.82 17.24 21.40
N THR A 115 24.18 17.84 22.53
CA THR A 115 23.56 19.08 23.03
C THR A 115 23.98 20.31 22.22
N ALA A 116 25.23 20.38 21.77
CA ALA A 116 25.70 21.48 20.92
C ALA A 116 24.98 21.50 19.56
N ILE A 117 24.68 20.34 18.98
CA ILE A 117 23.95 20.21 17.71
C ILE A 117 22.52 20.74 17.84
N ILE A 118 21.84 20.44 18.95
CA ILE A 118 20.48 20.91 19.20
C ILE A 118 20.44 22.43 19.39
N VAL A 119 21.38 23.00 20.13
CA VAL A 119 21.47 24.45 20.34
C VAL A 119 21.75 25.17 19.02
N ILE A 120 22.67 24.65 18.20
CA ILE A 120 22.96 25.21 16.86
C ILE A 120 21.71 25.16 15.96
N PHE A 121 20.98 24.04 15.98
CA PHE A 121 19.75 23.91 15.20
C PHE A 121 18.70 24.95 15.60
N ILE A 122 18.49 25.17 16.91
CA ILE A 122 17.55 26.18 17.42
C ILE A 122 17.96 27.58 16.98
N VAL A 123 19.26 27.92 17.03
CA VAL A 123 19.77 29.21 16.58
C VAL A 123 19.55 29.41 15.08
N VAL A 124 19.78 28.38 14.25
CA VAL A 124 19.53 28.43 12.81
C VAL A 124 18.04 28.65 12.50
N VAL A 125 17.14 27.95 13.22
CA VAL A 125 15.69 28.14 13.07
C VAL A 125 15.27 29.57 13.43
N LEU A 126 15.81 30.13 14.53
CA LEU A 126 15.52 31.51 14.92
C LEU A 126 16.01 32.53 13.88
N ILE A 127 17.18 32.30 13.27
CA ILE A 127 17.71 33.15 12.19
C ILE A 127 16.79 33.07 10.95
N ILE A 128 16.33 31.88 10.57
CA ILE A 128 15.42 31.69 9.42
C ILE A 128 14.07 32.39 9.68
N VAL A 129 13.50 32.25 10.88
CA VAL A 129 12.25 32.92 11.26
C VAL A 129 12.43 34.45 11.24
N TRP A 130 13.54 34.96 11.76
CA TRP A 130 13.86 36.39 11.70
C TRP A 130 14.04 36.90 10.27
N MET A 131 14.66 36.09 9.39
CA MET A 131 14.79 36.40 7.96
C MET A 131 13.43 36.46 7.26
N PHE A 132 12.53 35.52 7.58
CA PHE A 132 11.17 35.50 7.03
C PHE A 132 10.32 36.67 7.53
N LEU A 133 10.50 37.08 8.79
CA LEU A 133 9.86 38.28 9.35
C LEU A 133 10.36 39.57 8.68
N GLN A 134 11.63 39.64 8.25
CA GLN A 134 12.13 40.76 7.45
C GLN A 134 11.57 40.78 6.02
N GLN A 135 11.29 39.62 5.42
CA GLN A 135 10.68 39.54 4.09
C GLN A 135 9.20 39.97 4.09
N ALA A 136 8.50 39.83 5.22
CA ALA A 136 7.14 40.32 5.39
C ALA A 136 7.04 41.84 5.68
N ALA A 137 8.16 42.52 5.98
CA ALA A 137 8.18 43.94 6.35
C ALA A 137 8.52 44.91 5.20
N ASN A 138 8.83 44.41 3.98
CA ASN A 138 9.11 45.25 2.81
C ASN A 138 8.14 44.97 1.64
N PRO A 139 6.92 45.54 1.65
CA PRO A 139 6.04 45.48 0.49
C PRO A 139 6.48 46.49 -0.58
N SER A 140 7.44 46.11 -1.40
CA SER A 140 7.82 46.89 -2.60
C SER A 140 6.85 46.59 -3.75
N SER A 141 5.86 47.49 -3.90
CA SER A 141 5.20 47.92 -5.15
C SER A 141 4.72 46.85 -6.15
N LEU A 142 3.42 46.60 -6.17
CA LEU A 142 2.70 46.15 -7.37
C LEU A 142 2.59 47.34 -8.34
N LYS A 143 3.33 47.28 -9.47
CA LYS A 143 2.99 48.08 -10.65
C LYS A 143 1.86 47.38 -11.40
N LYS A 144 0.79 48.14 -11.61
CA LYS A 144 -0.36 47.83 -12.45
C LYS A 144 -0.08 48.48 -13.81
N ASP A 145 0.14 47.67 -14.83
CA ASP A 145 0.11 48.13 -16.22
C ASP A 145 -1.12 47.52 -16.90
N GLU A 146 -2.08 48.39 -17.21
CA GLU A 146 -2.98 48.27 -18.35
C GLU A 146 -2.14 48.10 -19.62
N ASN A 147 -2.48 47.15 -20.50
CA ASN A 147 -3.13 47.47 -21.78
C ASN A 147 -3.40 46.20 -22.61
N ASN A 148 -4.68 46.06 -22.96
CA ASN A 148 -5.25 45.64 -24.23
C ASN A 148 -5.58 44.16 -24.57
N SER A 149 -6.85 44.04 -24.98
CA SER A 149 -7.44 43.16 -26.02
C SER A 149 -7.89 41.75 -25.58
N THR A 150 -9.14 41.56 -25.11
CA THR A 150 -10.42 41.39 -25.87
C THR A 150 -10.38 40.08 -26.70
N ILE A 151 -11.22 39.06 -26.51
CA ILE A 151 -12.66 39.02 -26.81
C ILE A 151 -13.38 37.87 -26.06
N SER A 152 -14.47 38.26 -25.40
CA SER A 152 -15.81 37.65 -25.21
C SER A 152 -16.01 36.14 -25.08
N TYR A 153 -16.53 35.74 -23.91
CA TYR A 153 -17.48 34.65 -23.75
C TYR A 153 -18.87 35.25 -23.47
N GLU A 154 -19.85 34.95 -24.30
CA GLU A 154 -21.25 35.30 -24.04
C GLU A 154 -21.88 34.23 -23.16
N GLN A 155 -22.22 34.63 -21.95
CA GLN A 155 -23.02 33.89 -20.98
C GLN A 155 -24.51 34.02 -21.35
N LYS A 156 -25.24 32.90 -21.36
CA LYS A 156 -26.70 32.94 -21.22
C LYS A 156 -27.19 31.82 -20.29
N ASP A 157 -27.36 32.23 -19.04
CA ASP A 157 -28.36 31.88 -18.04
C ASP A 157 -28.99 30.48 -18.02
N THR A 158 -28.70 29.77 -16.93
CA THR A 158 -29.61 28.83 -16.27
C THR A 158 -30.68 29.54 -15.44
N PRO A 159 -31.87 28.93 -15.30
CA PRO A 159 -32.46 28.81 -13.95
C PRO A 159 -32.81 27.35 -13.58
N LYS A 160 -32.68 27.05 -12.29
CA LYS A 160 -32.91 25.76 -11.60
C LYS A 160 -34.33 25.75 -10.95
N PRO A 161 -34.77 24.72 -10.20
CA PRO A 161 -35.46 23.47 -10.59
C PRO A 161 -36.89 23.31 -9.99
N LYS A 162 -37.64 22.26 -10.40
CA LYS A 162 -38.54 21.48 -9.50
C LYS A 162 -38.95 20.11 -10.06
N LYS A 163 -39.16 19.18 -9.11
CA LYS A 163 -39.63 17.76 -9.05
C LYS A 163 -40.61 17.33 -10.17
N GLN A 164 -40.78 16.06 -10.57
CA GLN A 164 -41.13 14.88 -9.75
C GLN A 164 -41.19 13.57 -10.61
N SER A 165 -40.69 12.47 -10.03
CA SER A 165 -41.15 11.06 -10.09
C SER A 165 -41.61 10.33 -11.38
N SER A 166 -40.85 9.26 -11.69
CA SER A 166 -41.28 7.84 -11.68
C SER A 166 -41.66 7.08 -12.98
N THR A 167 -41.00 5.91 -13.13
CA THR A 167 -41.56 4.57 -13.47
C THR A 167 -41.34 3.96 -14.87
N LYS A 168 -40.48 2.91 -14.86
CA LYS A 168 -40.53 1.58 -15.53
C LYS A 168 -40.35 1.39 -17.06
N LYS A 169 -39.49 0.37 -17.29
CA LYS A 169 -39.54 -0.75 -18.29
C LYS A 169 -39.39 -0.35 -19.76
N THR A 170 -38.90 -1.15 -20.69
CA THR A 170 -38.06 -2.37 -20.86
C THR A 170 -37.95 -2.47 -22.40
N THR A 171 -36.88 -3.07 -22.90
CA THR A 171 -36.82 -3.74 -24.22
C THR A 171 -36.39 -2.88 -25.42
N GLU A 172 -35.12 -3.03 -25.77
CA GLU A 172 -34.66 -3.65 -27.02
C GLU A 172 -35.43 -3.26 -28.30
N LYS A 173 -34.77 -2.47 -29.16
CA LYS A 173 -34.53 -2.89 -30.55
C LYS A 173 -33.49 -2.01 -31.24
N GLU A 174 -32.66 -2.73 -32.00
CA GLU A 174 -31.65 -2.27 -32.93
C GLU A 174 -32.21 -1.25 -33.94
N ALA A 175 -31.40 -0.23 -34.23
CA ALA A 175 -31.29 0.33 -35.57
C ALA A 175 -29.85 0.83 -35.74
N LYS A 176 -29.09 0.12 -36.59
CA LYS A 176 -27.78 0.54 -37.08
C LYS A 176 -27.97 1.75 -38.00
N ASP A 177 -27.18 2.80 -37.80
CA ASP A 177 -26.64 3.57 -38.91
C ASP A 177 -25.20 4.00 -38.59
N ASN A 178 -24.34 3.82 -39.57
CA ASN A 178 -22.88 3.83 -39.51
C ASN A 178 -22.34 5.25 -39.63
N THR A 179 -21.40 5.65 -38.75
CA THR A 179 -20.35 6.61 -39.13
C THR A 179 -19.08 6.39 -38.30
N LYS A 180 -18.05 5.91 -39.00
CA LYS A 180 -16.59 5.98 -38.77
C LYS A 180 -15.98 5.32 -37.52
N THR A 181 -15.11 4.37 -37.85
CA THR A 181 -14.21 3.50 -37.08
C THR A 181 -13.29 4.28 -36.13
N GLU A 182 -13.56 4.19 -34.83
CA GLU A 182 -12.59 4.32 -33.74
C GLU A 182 -12.62 2.99 -32.97
N ASP A 183 -11.46 2.38 -32.74
CA ASP A 183 -11.32 1.07 -32.10
C ASP A 183 -12.14 0.97 -30.79
N GLN A 184 -13.23 0.19 -30.85
CA GLN A 184 -14.12 0.00 -29.71
C GLN A 184 -13.53 -1.00 -28.72
N GLN A 185 -12.46 -0.61 -28.01
CA GLN A 185 -11.97 -1.38 -26.86
C GLN A 185 -13.14 -1.66 -25.89
N SER A 186 -13.25 -2.92 -25.46
CA SER A 186 -14.30 -3.41 -24.58
C SER A 186 -13.69 -4.02 -23.33
N ILE A 187 -14.08 -3.50 -22.17
CA ILE A 187 -13.68 -4.01 -20.85
C ILE A 187 -14.91 -4.60 -20.18
N LYS A 188 -14.90 -5.91 -19.95
CA LYS A 188 -16.00 -6.64 -19.29
C LYS A 188 -15.56 -7.16 -17.94
N LEU A 189 -16.45 -7.07 -16.95
CA LEU A 189 -16.27 -7.69 -15.64
C LEU A 189 -16.74 -9.15 -15.73
N ASP A 190 -15.83 -10.10 -15.48
CA ASP A 190 -16.12 -11.52 -15.59
C ASP A 190 -16.68 -12.06 -14.27
N ASN A 191 -15.94 -11.87 -13.17
CA ASN A 191 -16.37 -12.25 -11.83
C ASN A 191 -15.61 -11.46 -10.76
N THR A 192 -16.02 -11.61 -9.50
CA THR A 192 -15.27 -11.12 -8.35
C THR A 192 -15.17 -12.25 -7.33
N GLN A 193 -13.95 -12.65 -6.98
CA GLN A 193 -13.69 -13.73 -6.04
C GLN A 193 -12.60 -13.33 -5.04
N GLY A 194 -12.82 -13.57 -3.75
CA GLY A 194 -11.83 -13.25 -2.71
C GLY A 194 -11.44 -11.78 -2.63
N GLY A 195 -12.32 -10.85 -3.03
CA GLY A 195 -12.03 -9.41 -3.09
C GLY A 195 -11.18 -8.97 -4.28
N ILE A 196 -10.96 -9.85 -5.27
CA ILE A 196 -10.29 -9.54 -6.53
C ILE A 196 -11.30 -9.61 -7.67
N SER A 197 -11.50 -8.51 -8.39
CA SER A 197 -12.36 -8.47 -9.58
C SER A 197 -11.56 -8.86 -10.82
N ASN A 198 -12.06 -9.79 -11.63
CA ASN A 198 -11.42 -10.20 -12.88
C ASN A 198 -12.13 -9.54 -14.06
N TYR A 199 -11.35 -8.92 -14.93
CA TYR A 199 -11.81 -8.26 -16.15
C TYR A 199 -11.15 -8.86 -17.38
N THR A 200 -11.84 -8.76 -18.52
CA THR A 200 -11.30 -9.05 -19.83
C THR A 200 -11.29 -7.78 -20.69
N LEU A 201 -10.11 -7.41 -21.18
CA LEU A 201 -9.89 -6.35 -22.16
C LEU A 201 -9.82 -6.99 -23.55
N SER A 202 -10.70 -6.55 -24.44
CA SER A 202 -10.86 -7.08 -25.81
C SER A 202 -11.03 -5.94 -26.82
N ASN A 203 -10.97 -6.27 -28.11
CA ASN A 203 -11.13 -5.32 -29.23
C ASN A 203 -10.10 -4.18 -29.21
N THR A 204 -8.86 -4.50 -28.83
CA THR A 204 -7.74 -3.55 -28.87
C THR A 204 -6.42 -4.31 -29.01
N SER A 205 -5.46 -3.73 -29.72
CA SER A 205 -4.11 -4.27 -29.94
C SER A 205 -3.11 -3.82 -28.88
N GLU A 206 -3.46 -2.82 -28.07
CA GLU A 206 -2.60 -2.20 -27.07
C GLU A 206 -3.17 -2.41 -25.66
N PHE A 207 -2.31 -2.40 -24.65
CA PHE A 207 -2.71 -2.37 -23.25
C PHE A 207 -1.85 -1.37 -22.47
N VAL A 208 -2.11 -0.08 -22.68
CA VAL A 208 -1.42 1.03 -22.05
C VAL A 208 -2.25 1.57 -20.89
N VAL A 209 -1.63 1.66 -19.71
CA VAL A 209 -2.29 2.11 -18.48
C VAL A 209 -1.70 3.44 -18.01
N ASN A 210 -2.58 4.39 -17.69
CA ASN A 210 -2.23 5.66 -17.09
C ASN A 210 -3.04 5.88 -15.81
N ILE A 211 -2.36 6.14 -14.70
CA ILE A 211 -2.97 6.37 -13.39
C ILE A 211 -2.56 7.76 -12.90
N LYS A 212 -3.56 8.62 -12.75
CA LYS A 212 -3.45 9.96 -12.16
C LYS A 212 -4.18 10.02 -10.83
N VAL A 213 -3.83 10.99 -10.00
CA VAL A 213 -4.49 11.22 -8.70
C VAL A 213 -4.85 12.70 -8.61
N LYS A 214 -5.92 13.03 -7.89
CA LYS A 214 -6.33 14.42 -7.62
C LYS A 214 -5.23 15.20 -6.88
N ASP A 215 -5.21 16.52 -7.08
CA ASP A 215 -4.20 17.40 -6.48
C ASP A 215 -4.15 17.29 -4.95
N GLY A 216 -2.93 17.21 -4.41
CA GLY A 216 -2.67 17.05 -2.99
C GLY A 216 -2.98 15.66 -2.40
N GLN A 217 -3.40 14.70 -3.23
CA GLN A 217 -3.68 13.32 -2.80
C GLN A 217 -2.65 12.34 -3.37
N GLN A 218 -2.55 11.16 -2.75
CA GLN A 218 -1.63 10.11 -3.15
C GLN A 218 -2.35 8.76 -3.18
N SER A 219 -1.99 7.92 -4.15
CA SER A 219 -2.44 6.52 -4.18
C SER A 219 -1.26 5.59 -4.45
N TRP A 220 -1.13 4.58 -3.61
CA TRP A 220 -0.22 3.47 -3.89
C TRP A 220 -0.72 2.67 -5.09
N VAL A 221 0.19 2.26 -5.97
CA VAL A 221 -0.11 1.48 -7.17
C VAL A 221 0.95 0.38 -7.30
N THR A 222 0.49 -0.84 -7.50
CA THR A 222 1.32 -1.92 -8.04
C THR A 222 0.62 -2.58 -9.22
N ALA A 223 1.38 -2.85 -10.27
CA ALA A 223 0.95 -3.64 -11.40
C ALA A 223 1.99 -4.73 -11.70
N GLU A 224 1.54 -5.97 -11.83
CA GLU A 224 2.39 -7.14 -12.04
C GLU A 224 1.80 -8.03 -13.12
N ASP A 225 2.61 -8.41 -14.09
CA ASP A 225 2.23 -9.42 -15.08
C ASP A 225 2.28 -10.80 -14.42
N LEU A 226 1.13 -11.44 -14.29
CA LEU A 226 1.02 -12.78 -13.72
C LEU A 226 1.59 -13.87 -14.63
N SER A 227 1.78 -13.56 -15.91
CA SER A 227 2.30 -14.50 -16.91
C SER A 227 3.81 -14.63 -16.80
N SER A 228 4.52 -13.51 -16.64
CA SER A 228 5.98 -13.46 -16.53
C SER A 228 6.50 -13.21 -15.11
N SER A 229 5.61 -12.98 -14.13
CA SER A 229 5.95 -12.49 -12.78
C SER A 229 6.79 -11.21 -12.79
N LYS A 230 6.69 -10.42 -13.86
CA LYS A 230 7.39 -9.15 -14.02
C LYS A 230 6.56 -8.03 -13.41
N ARG A 231 7.18 -7.21 -12.57
CA ARG A 231 6.56 -5.99 -12.06
C ARG A 231 6.56 -4.90 -13.13
N LEU A 232 5.37 -4.47 -13.55
CA LEU A 232 5.19 -3.44 -14.58
C LEU A 232 5.18 -2.03 -13.97
N ALA A 233 4.61 -1.88 -12.76
CA ALA A 233 4.60 -0.61 -12.04
C ALA A 233 4.60 -0.80 -10.53
N TYR A 234 5.21 0.16 -9.83
CA TYR A 234 5.32 0.17 -8.37
C TYR A 234 5.58 1.58 -7.86
N GLY A 235 4.75 2.07 -6.93
CA GLY A 235 5.04 3.31 -6.21
C GLY A 235 3.80 4.11 -5.86
N MET A 236 4.05 5.35 -5.43
CA MET A 236 3.00 6.33 -5.15
C MET A 236 2.71 7.16 -6.42
N ALA A 237 1.47 7.12 -6.88
CA ALA A 237 0.97 8.06 -7.88
C ALA A 237 0.52 9.36 -7.20
N THR A 238 0.89 10.49 -7.79
CA THR A 238 0.45 11.85 -7.41
C THR A 238 0.03 12.62 -8.67
N SER A 239 -0.53 13.83 -8.52
CA SER A 239 -0.86 14.66 -9.68
C SER A 239 0.39 15.11 -10.46
N GLU A 240 1.48 15.41 -9.75
CA GLU A 240 2.78 15.76 -10.34
C GLU A 240 3.52 14.56 -10.95
N LYS A 241 3.35 13.37 -10.36
CA LYS A 241 4.04 12.14 -10.77
C LYS A 241 3.02 11.01 -11.03
N PRO A 242 2.38 11.01 -12.22
CA PRO A 242 1.49 9.94 -12.61
C PRO A 242 2.27 8.67 -12.94
N ILE A 243 1.59 7.52 -12.82
CA ILE A 243 2.16 6.22 -13.18
C ILE A 243 1.63 5.83 -14.55
N HIS A 244 2.54 5.58 -15.48
CA HIS A 244 2.25 5.16 -16.84
C HIS A 244 3.13 3.97 -17.22
N PHE A 245 2.55 2.93 -17.80
CA PHE A 245 3.28 1.76 -18.27
C PHE A 245 2.53 1.06 -19.40
N ASP A 246 3.29 0.31 -20.20
CA ASP A 246 2.78 -0.53 -21.26
C ASP A 246 2.74 -1.99 -20.79
N ALA A 247 1.58 -2.63 -20.95
CA ALA A 247 1.30 -4.01 -20.62
C ALA A 247 0.86 -4.83 -21.84
N THR A 248 1.08 -4.33 -23.06
CA THR A 248 0.64 -4.97 -24.32
C THR A 248 1.21 -6.39 -24.50
N ASP A 249 2.40 -6.64 -23.96
CA ASP A 249 3.04 -7.97 -24.00
C ASP A 249 2.52 -8.93 -22.90
N SER A 250 1.68 -8.44 -21.98
CA SER A 250 1.20 -9.20 -20.83
C SER A 250 -0.16 -9.83 -21.11
N LYS A 251 -0.29 -11.14 -20.89
CA LYS A 251 -1.58 -11.85 -21.02
C LYS A 251 -2.53 -11.53 -19.87
N LYS A 252 -2.00 -11.38 -18.65
CA LYS A 252 -2.80 -11.10 -17.46
C LYS A 252 -2.04 -10.23 -16.47
N VAL A 253 -2.59 -9.07 -16.14
CA VAL A 253 -1.97 -8.13 -15.20
C VAL A 253 -2.80 -8.04 -13.93
N HIS A 254 -2.13 -8.22 -12.79
CA HIS A 254 -2.68 -7.96 -11.47
C HIS A 254 -2.43 -6.51 -11.05
N PHE A 255 -3.48 -5.87 -10.55
CA PHE A 255 -3.44 -4.51 -10.04
C PHE A 255 -3.82 -4.49 -8.57
N ASN A 256 -3.10 -3.68 -7.80
CA ASN A 256 -3.48 -3.31 -6.45
C ASN A 256 -3.33 -1.79 -6.29
N ILE A 257 -4.47 -1.12 -6.12
CA ILE A 257 -4.58 0.34 -6.01
C ILE A 257 -4.99 0.66 -4.58
N GLY A 258 -4.15 1.38 -3.85
CA GLY A 258 -4.33 1.64 -2.42
C GLY A 258 -5.43 2.66 -2.09
N SER A 259 -5.51 3.76 -2.83
CA SER A 259 -6.53 4.82 -2.64
C SER A 259 -7.28 5.04 -3.95
N SER A 260 -8.12 4.08 -4.32
CA SER A 260 -8.86 4.05 -5.59
C SER A 260 -9.96 5.12 -5.68
N THR A 261 -10.39 5.71 -4.57
CA THR A 261 -11.39 6.80 -4.54
C THR A 261 -10.87 8.13 -5.05
N VAL A 262 -9.53 8.29 -5.05
CA VAL A 262 -8.83 9.50 -5.49
C VAL A 262 -8.00 9.27 -6.75
N ALA A 263 -7.78 8.01 -7.11
CA ALA A 263 -7.09 7.62 -8.32
C ALA A 263 -8.05 7.62 -9.52
N GLU A 264 -7.56 8.11 -10.66
CA GLU A 264 -8.21 8.03 -11.96
C GLU A 264 -7.33 7.17 -12.85
N MET A 265 -7.81 5.97 -13.18
CA MET A 265 -7.13 5.07 -14.10
C MET A 265 -7.74 5.16 -15.49
N LYS A 266 -6.89 5.26 -16.51
CA LYS A 266 -7.26 5.16 -17.93
C LYS A 266 -6.53 3.99 -18.56
N ILE A 267 -7.26 3.21 -19.37
CA ILE A 267 -6.74 2.11 -20.17
C ILE A 267 -6.94 2.49 -21.64
N ASN A 268 -5.87 2.56 -22.41
CA ASN A 268 -5.85 3.04 -23.80
C ASN A 268 -6.63 4.36 -23.95
N GLY A 269 -6.44 5.29 -23.01
CA GLY A 269 -7.12 6.59 -22.97
C GLY A 269 -8.57 6.60 -22.43
N LYS A 270 -9.26 5.45 -22.34
CA LYS A 270 -10.63 5.38 -21.78
C LYS A 270 -10.62 5.24 -20.26
N LEU A 271 -11.50 5.97 -19.59
CA LEU A 271 -11.62 5.97 -18.14
C LEU A 271 -12.10 4.60 -17.63
N PHE A 272 -11.31 3.98 -16.77
CA PHE A 272 -11.68 2.75 -16.08
C PHE A 272 -12.48 3.07 -14.82
N LYS A 273 -13.64 2.42 -14.67
CA LYS A 273 -14.46 2.55 -13.47
C LYS A 273 -14.15 1.42 -12.50
N PHE A 274 -13.65 1.78 -11.34
CA PHE A 274 -13.43 0.83 -10.26
C PHE A 274 -14.74 0.16 -9.80
N PRO A 275 -14.73 -1.16 -9.52
CA PRO A 275 -15.94 -1.94 -9.25
C PRO A 275 -16.69 -1.53 -7.98
N ASN A 276 -16.00 -1.00 -6.99
CA ASN A 276 -16.61 -0.62 -5.70
C ASN A 276 -16.06 0.72 -5.18
N LYS A 277 -16.48 1.10 -3.97
CA LYS A 277 -16.05 2.34 -3.30
C LYS A 277 -15.02 2.08 -2.19
N ASN A 278 -14.43 0.89 -2.12
CA ASN A 278 -13.43 0.59 -1.11
C ASN A 278 -12.17 1.41 -1.38
N SER A 279 -11.45 1.79 -0.32
CA SER A 279 -10.21 2.55 -0.47
C SER A 279 -9.20 1.75 -1.31
N VAL A 280 -8.97 0.49 -0.92
CA VAL A 280 -8.07 -0.43 -1.63
C VAL A 280 -8.86 -1.27 -2.62
N GLN A 281 -8.39 -1.36 -3.86
CA GLN A 281 -8.98 -2.21 -4.89
C GLN A 281 -7.94 -3.09 -5.56
N LYS A 282 -8.26 -4.38 -5.61
CA LYS A 282 -7.47 -5.41 -6.26
C LYS A 282 -8.27 -5.98 -7.41
N PHE A 283 -7.66 -6.07 -8.58
CA PHE A 283 -8.32 -6.62 -9.76
C PHE A 283 -7.28 -7.18 -10.73
N ASN A 284 -7.73 -8.07 -11.60
CA ASN A 284 -6.95 -8.61 -12.69
C ASN A 284 -7.56 -8.15 -14.01
N ILE A 285 -6.72 -7.84 -14.98
CA ILE A 285 -7.15 -7.62 -16.36
C ILE A 285 -6.45 -8.66 -17.23
N THR A 286 -7.25 -9.51 -17.86
CA THR A 286 -6.81 -10.45 -18.89
C THR A 286 -6.90 -9.74 -20.22
N PHE A 287 -5.80 -9.72 -20.97
CA PHE A 287 -5.74 -9.09 -22.28
C PHE A 287 -5.99 -10.14 -23.36
N ASP A 288 -7.14 -10.04 -24.02
CA ASP A 288 -7.50 -10.86 -25.18
C ASP A 288 -7.07 -10.12 -26.45
N LYS A 289 -5.79 -10.30 -26.79
CA LYS A 289 -5.16 -9.67 -27.95
C LYS A 289 -5.80 -10.24 -29.22
N GLN A 290 -6.64 -9.44 -29.86
CA GLN A 290 -7.16 -9.77 -31.19
C GLN A 290 -6.01 -9.58 -32.18
N GLU A 291 -5.51 -10.66 -32.76
CA GLU A 291 -4.65 -10.58 -33.94
C GLU A 291 -5.50 -10.00 -35.09
N GLN A 292 -5.12 -8.81 -35.57
CA GLN A 292 -5.66 -8.26 -36.83
C GLN A 292 -5.08 -9.02 -38.02
#